data_AF-A0A261V1M3-F1
#
_entry.id   AF-A0A261V1M3-F1
#
_cell.length_a   1.000
_cell.length_b   1.000
_cell.length_c   1.000
_cell.angle_alpha   90.00
_cell.angle_beta   90.00
_cell.angle_gamma   90.00
#
_symmetry.space_group_name_H-M   'P 1'
#
loop_
_entity.id
_entity.type
_entity.pdbx_description
1 polymer ?
#
loop_
_entity_poly.entity_id
_entity_poly.type
_entity_poly.pdbx_seq_one_letter_code
_entity_poly.pdbx_strand_id
1 'polypeptide(L)'
;MKTEASAARTRGLGSGDAARRTIEAGRAGRKPPHAVAKAGRPPAAVSLSLSVQYAVEAPALPRWRLRRWIARALDGARDDGLVAFQGMEISMRIVGLAEGRRLNRDFRGRDYATNVLTFEYGVGPDDVARGDIVLCLPVLRREAREQRKTPLAHAAHLTVHGTLHALGYDHIRERDARRMEGLETRVLADMGIADPYAPR
;
A
#
# COMPACT_ATOMS: atom_id res chain seq x y z
N MET A 1 -13.31 -53.75 -0.78
CA MET A 1 -14.78 -53.63 -0.87
C MET A 1 -15.07 -52.18 -1.19
N LYS A 2 -15.38 -51.90 -2.46
CA LYS A 2 -16.75 -51.67 -2.99
C LYS A 2 -17.24 -50.27 -2.57
N THR A 3 -17.61 -49.32 -3.44
CA THR A 3 -18.13 -49.36 -4.84
C THR A 3 -18.28 -47.87 -5.26
N GLU A 4 -17.82 -47.44 -6.45
CA GLU A 4 -18.59 -47.21 -7.70
C GLU A 4 -19.60 -46.05 -7.65
N ALA A 5 -19.94 -45.29 -8.70
CA ALA A 5 -19.45 -45.05 -10.07
C ALA A 5 -20.45 -44.07 -10.76
N SER A 6 -20.10 -43.64 -11.98
CA SER A 6 -21.00 -43.30 -13.12
C SER A 6 -21.47 -41.83 -13.24
N ALA A 7 -21.22 -41.02 -14.29
CA ALA A 7 -20.99 -41.14 -15.75
C ALA A 7 -22.23 -40.92 -16.64
N ALA A 8 -22.00 -40.17 -17.75
CA ALA A 8 -22.68 -40.08 -19.08
C ALA A 8 -23.02 -38.62 -19.45
N ARG A 9 -22.36 -37.95 -20.43
CA ARG A 9 -22.30 -38.12 -21.91
C ARG A 9 -23.65 -38.00 -22.62
N THR A 10 -23.74 -37.05 -23.57
CA THR A 10 -24.12 -37.33 -24.97
C THR A 10 -23.70 -36.22 -25.94
N ARG A 11 -23.33 -36.65 -27.16
CA ARG A 11 -22.92 -35.87 -28.35
C ARG A 11 -24.15 -35.48 -29.19
N GLY A 12 -23.98 -34.50 -30.08
CA GLY A 12 -24.80 -34.34 -31.27
C GLY A 12 -24.08 -33.53 -32.35
N LEU A 13 -23.84 -34.17 -33.50
CA LEU A 13 -23.21 -33.67 -34.73
C LEU A 13 -24.30 -33.39 -35.79
N GLY A 14 -24.04 -32.47 -36.71
CA GLY A 14 -24.75 -32.30 -38.00
C GLY A 14 -24.32 -30.97 -38.65
N SER A 15 -23.40 -30.95 -39.62
CA SER A 15 -23.54 -31.28 -41.06
C SER A 15 -24.42 -30.29 -41.83
N GLY A 16 -23.86 -29.62 -42.84
CA GLY A 16 -24.62 -28.82 -43.80
C GLY A 16 -23.75 -27.88 -44.62
N ASP A 17 -23.37 -28.33 -45.81
CA ASP A 17 -22.48 -27.70 -46.79
C ASP A 17 -23.21 -26.67 -47.68
N ALA A 18 -22.41 -25.75 -48.23
CA ALA A 18 -22.58 -24.91 -49.43
C ALA A 18 -23.97 -24.33 -49.81
N ALA A 19 -24.04 -23.00 -49.99
CA ALA A 19 -23.87 -22.39 -51.33
C ALA A 19 -24.29 -20.90 -51.39
N ARG A 20 -23.66 -20.21 -52.36
CA ARG A 20 -24.10 -19.01 -53.11
C ARG A 20 -23.54 -17.64 -52.68
N ARG A 21 -22.60 -17.22 -53.53
CA ARG A 21 -22.12 -15.87 -53.87
C ARG A 21 -23.23 -14.82 -53.92
N THR A 22 -22.94 -13.60 -53.45
CA THR A 22 -23.04 -12.36 -54.26
C THR A 22 -22.10 -11.30 -53.65
N ILE A 23 -21.31 -10.66 -54.51
CA ILE A 23 -20.48 -9.49 -54.22
C ILE A 23 -21.38 -8.26 -54.33
N GLU A 24 -21.42 -7.39 -53.32
CA GLU A 24 -21.80 -5.99 -53.51
C GLU A 24 -21.10 -5.09 -52.49
N ALA A 25 -20.44 -4.07 -53.03
CA ALA A 25 -19.64 -3.11 -52.31
C ALA A 25 -20.49 -1.91 -51.84
N GLY A 26 -20.17 -1.39 -50.67
CA GLY A 26 -20.22 0.05 -50.42
C GLY A 26 -21.44 0.60 -49.69
N ARG A 27 -21.35 0.72 -48.35
CA ARG A 27 -21.57 2.00 -47.66
C ARG A 27 -20.95 1.96 -46.27
N ALA A 28 -19.84 2.69 -46.09
CA ALA A 28 -19.21 2.91 -44.80
C ALA A 28 -20.16 3.74 -43.90
N GLY A 29 -20.83 3.07 -42.96
CA GLY A 29 -21.51 3.72 -41.84
C GLY A 29 -20.46 4.31 -40.90
N ARG A 30 -20.31 5.64 -40.90
CA ARG A 30 -19.52 6.36 -39.89
C ARG A 30 -20.10 6.06 -38.52
N LYS A 31 -19.34 5.37 -37.66
CA LYS A 31 -19.60 5.32 -36.22
C LYS A 31 -19.64 6.76 -35.67
N PRO A 32 -20.56 7.09 -34.75
CA PRO A 32 -20.56 8.39 -34.11
C PRO A 32 -19.26 8.58 -33.31
N PRO A 33 -18.71 9.81 -33.23
CA PRO A 33 -17.49 10.06 -32.49
C PRO A 33 -17.71 9.73 -31.01
N HIS A 34 -16.79 8.95 -30.47
CA HIS A 34 -16.68 8.66 -29.05
C HIS A 34 -16.84 9.96 -28.25
N ALA A 35 -17.83 9.98 -27.37
CA ALA A 35 -18.00 11.04 -26.39
C ALA A 35 -16.68 11.18 -25.63
N VAL A 36 -16.03 12.34 -25.80
CA VAL A 36 -14.86 12.71 -25.01
C VAL A 36 -15.33 12.76 -23.56
N ALA A 37 -14.86 11.81 -22.76
CA ALA A 37 -15.08 11.82 -21.32
C ALA A 37 -14.63 13.19 -20.80
N LYS A 38 -15.56 13.93 -20.18
CA LYS A 38 -15.22 15.17 -19.47
C LYS A 38 -14.15 14.81 -18.45
N ALA A 39 -12.99 15.46 -18.54
CA ALA A 39 -11.96 15.37 -17.52
C ALA A 39 -12.62 15.70 -16.18
N GLY A 40 -12.80 14.68 -15.35
CA GLY A 40 -13.28 14.85 -13.99
C GLY A 40 -12.35 15.83 -13.28
N ARG A 41 -12.93 16.70 -12.45
CA ARG A 41 -12.18 17.51 -11.50
C ARG A 41 -11.08 16.64 -10.87
N PRO A 42 -9.81 17.09 -10.82
CA PRO A 42 -8.78 16.29 -10.16
C PRO A 42 -9.29 15.91 -8.77
N PRO A 43 -9.17 14.63 -8.36
CA PRO A 43 -9.66 14.20 -7.07
C PRO A 43 -9.06 15.12 -6.00
N ALA A 44 -9.89 15.55 -5.05
CA ALA A 44 -9.43 16.44 -4.00
C ALA A 44 -8.20 15.83 -3.30
N ALA A 45 -7.20 16.68 -3.02
CA ALA A 45 -6.00 16.22 -2.31
C ALA A 45 -6.40 15.65 -0.93
N VAL A 46 -5.82 14.51 -0.56
CA VAL A 46 -6.05 13.90 0.75
C VAL A 46 -5.62 14.90 1.84
N SER A 47 -6.53 15.19 2.77
CA SER A 47 -6.18 16.04 3.91
C SER A 47 -5.28 15.27 4.89
N LEU A 48 -4.22 15.92 5.39
CA LEU A 48 -3.28 15.28 6.33
C LEU A 48 -3.05 16.18 7.54
N SER A 49 -3.54 15.73 8.69
CA SER A 49 -3.17 16.23 10.01
C SER A 49 -2.09 15.33 10.61
N LEU A 50 -0.94 15.91 10.91
CA LEU A 50 0.21 15.18 11.46
C LEU A 50 0.55 15.77 12.82
N SER A 51 0.84 14.93 13.82
CA SER A 51 1.57 15.31 15.04
C SER A 51 2.90 14.58 15.06
N VAL A 52 4.01 15.25 15.44
CA VAL A 52 5.31 14.58 15.58
C VAL A 52 5.91 14.90 16.93
N GLN A 53 6.28 13.86 17.67
CA GLN A 53 6.87 13.94 19.00
C GLN A 53 8.24 13.28 18.99
N TYR A 54 9.22 13.91 19.61
CA TYR A 54 10.59 13.42 19.68
C TYR A 54 10.97 13.15 21.13
N ALA A 55 11.09 11.88 21.51
CA ALA A 55 11.65 11.48 22.80
C ALA A 55 13.19 11.37 22.78
N VAL A 56 13.77 11.38 21.57
CA VAL A 56 15.21 11.39 21.31
C VAL A 56 15.52 12.38 20.18
N GLU A 57 16.75 12.87 20.13
CA GLU A 57 17.18 13.75 19.04
C GLU A 57 17.18 13.01 17.69
N ALA A 58 16.50 13.61 16.72
CA ALA A 58 16.40 13.08 15.36
C ALA A 58 16.48 14.22 14.32
N PRO A 59 17.60 14.97 14.24
CA PRO A 59 17.75 16.07 13.27
C PRO A 59 17.60 15.63 11.82
N ALA A 60 17.89 14.35 11.52
CA ALA A 60 17.69 13.74 10.23
C ALA A 60 16.22 13.38 9.92
N LEU A 61 15.28 13.52 10.86
CA LEU A 61 13.87 13.21 10.68
C LEU A 61 12.99 14.41 11.06
N PRO A 62 13.19 15.59 10.47
CA PRO A 62 12.36 16.75 10.78
C PRO A 62 10.92 16.51 10.28
N ARG A 63 9.96 17.14 10.96
CA ARG A 63 8.51 16.98 10.69
C ARG A 63 8.13 17.14 9.21
N TRP A 64 8.73 18.08 8.49
CA TRP A 64 8.43 18.30 7.06
C TRP A 64 8.80 17.10 6.18
N ARG A 65 9.87 16.37 6.54
CA ARG A 65 10.34 15.20 5.79
C ARG A 65 9.42 14.01 6.03
N LEU A 66 9.07 13.77 7.30
CA LEU A 66 8.10 12.75 7.70
C LEU A 66 6.74 13.02 7.04
N ARG A 67 6.25 14.27 7.08
CA ARG A 67 5.03 14.69 6.39
C ARG A 67 5.07 14.36 4.90
N ARG A 68 6.18 14.64 4.22
CA ARG A 68 6.34 14.36 2.79
C ARG A 68 6.24 12.87 2.50
N TRP A 69 6.91 12.02 3.29
CA TRP A 69 6.86 10.56 3.10
C TRP A 69 5.47 9.99 3.36
N ILE A 70 4.80 10.43 4.44
CA ILE A 70 3.42 10.06 4.75
C ILE A 70 2.50 10.46 3.59
N ALA A 71 2.58 11.71 3.12
CA ALA A 71 1.76 12.18 2.00
C ALA A 71 1.94 11.33 0.73
N ARG A 72 3.16 10.88 0.42
CA ARG A 72 3.41 9.98 -0.71
C ARG A 72 2.79 8.59 -0.51
N ALA A 73 2.84 8.05 0.71
CA ALA A 73 2.15 6.80 1.02
C ALA A 73 0.62 6.95 0.88
N LEU A 74 0.06 8.08 1.31
CA LEU A 74 -1.38 8.37 1.15
C LEU A 74 -1.80 8.50 -0.31
N ASP A 75 -1.01 9.20 -1.13
CA ASP A 75 -1.25 9.28 -2.57
C ASP A 75 -1.25 7.88 -3.20
N GLY A 76 -0.24 7.07 -2.89
CA GLY A 76 -0.15 5.70 -3.38
C GLY A 76 -1.30 4.79 -2.93
N ALA A 77 -1.72 4.90 -1.66
CA ALA A 77 -2.85 4.14 -1.13
C ALA A 77 -4.19 4.55 -1.75
N ARG A 78 -4.38 5.86 -2.00
CA ARG A 78 -5.56 6.37 -2.71
C ARG A 78 -5.63 5.81 -4.13
N ASP A 79 -4.49 5.82 -4.83
CA ASP A 79 -4.41 5.33 -6.21
C ASP A 79 -4.60 3.80 -6.28
N ASP A 80 -4.13 3.07 -5.26
CA ASP A 80 -4.34 1.62 -5.11
C ASP A 80 -5.80 1.26 -4.76
N GLY A 81 -6.51 2.12 -4.03
CA GLY A 81 -7.95 2.01 -3.81
C GLY A 81 -8.41 0.82 -2.95
N LEU A 82 -7.53 0.24 -2.12
CA LEU A 82 -7.92 -0.81 -1.17
C LEU A 82 -8.90 -0.28 -0.11
N VAL A 83 -8.62 0.92 0.39
CA VAL A 83 -9.37 1.58 1.47
C VAL A 83 -9.83 2.94 0.98
N ALA A 84 -11.10 3.25 1.18
CA ALA A 84 -11.66 4.56 0.87
C ALA A 84 -11.45 5.51 2.06
N PHE A 85 -10.82 6.65 1.81
CA PHE A 85 -10.61 7.72 2.79
C PHE A 85 -10.48 9.05 2.06
N GLN A 86 -10.81 10.15 2.76
CA GLN A 86 -10.67 11.54 2.28
C GLN A 86 -9.60 12.31 3.07
N GLY A 87 -9.18 11.78 4.21
CA GLY A 87 -8.14 12.38 5.05
C GLY A 87 -7.46 11.38 5.97
N MET A 88 -6.39 11.83 6.61
CA MET A 88 -5.73 11.09 7.67
C MET A 88 -5.29 12.01 8.82
N GLU A 89 -5.56 11.57 10.04
CA GLU A 89 -4.96 12.08 11.27
C GLU A 89 -3.96 11.04 11.79
N ILE A 90 -2.70 11.43 11.91
CA ILE A 90 -1.65 10.51 12.36
C ILE A 90 -0.72 11.17 13.37
N SER A 91 -0.41 10.47 14.46
CA SER A 91 0.66 10.88 15.37
C SER A 91 1.89 10.01 15.13
N MET A 92 3.04 10.64 15.00
CA MET A 92 4.32 9.95 14.92
C MET A 92 5.18 10.26 16.14
N ARG A 93 5.72 9.22 16.76
CA ARG A 93 6.61 9.33 17.91
C ARG A 93 7.97 8.70 17.62
N ILE A 94 9.03 9.49 17.72
CA ILE A 94 10.40 9.01 17.56
C ILE A 94 10.99 8.71 18.94
N VAL A 95 11.37 7.46 19.17
CA VAL A 95 11.75 6.95 20.51
C VAL A 95 13.13 6.30 20.54
N GLY A 96 13.68 6.17 21.75
CA GLY A 96 14.87 5.37 22.05
C GLY A 96 14.52 3.90 22.36
N LEU A 97 15.55 3.12 22.72
CA LEU A 97 15.42 1.69 23.00
C LEU A 97 14.52 1.39 24.22
N ALA A 98 14.69 2.14 25.31
CA ALA A 98 13.96 1.88 26.56
C ALA A 98 12.46 2.02 26.35
N GLU A 99 12.02 3.15 25.77
CA GLU A 99 10.60 3.38 25.47
C GLU A 99 10.09 2.45 24.36
N GLY A 100 10.86 2.22 23.29
CA GLY A 100 10.47 1.30 22.22
C GLY A 100 10.25 -0.14 22.71
N ARG A 101 11.13 -0.66 23.59
CA ARG A 101 10.95 -1.96 24.23
C ARG A 101 9.73 -1.98 25.13
N ARG A 102 9.52 -0.91 25.92
CA ARG A 102 8.37 -0.78 26.81
C ARG A 102 7.06 -0.87 26.04
N LEU A 103 6.91 -0.05 24.99
CA LEU A 103 5.72 -0.04 24.14
C LEU A 103 5.50 -1.39 23.42
N ASN A 104 6.55 -2.00 22.89
CA ASN A 104 6.42 -3.31 22.23
C ASN A 104 5.98 -4.42 23.21
N ARG A 105 6.48 -4.37 24.45
CA ARG A 105 6.05 -5.29 25.49
C ARG A 105 4.61 -5.04 25.90
N ASP A 106 4.26 -3.79 26.19
CA ASP A 106 2.96 -3.43 26.76
C ASP A 106 1.82 -3.64 25.74
N PHE A 107 2.07 -3.42 24.44
CA PHE A 107 1.04 -3.54 23.39
C PHE A 107 1.12 -4.80 22.52
N ARG A 108 2.28 -5.46 22.43
CA ARG A 108 2.46 -6.67 21.60
C ARG A 108 2.98 -7.89 22.38
N GLY A 109 3.22 -7.76 23.69
CA GLY A 109 3.75 -8.83 24.53
C GLY A 109 5.20 -9.21 24.23
N ARG A 110 5.95 -8.35 23.51
CA ARG A 110 7.31 -8.65 23.02
C ARG A 110 8.35 -7.82 23.76
N ASP A 111 9.20 -8.47 24.54
CA ASP A 111 10.19 -7.80 25.39
C ASP A 111 11.52 -7.43 24.69
N TYR A 112 11.40 -6.78 23.53
CA TYR A 112 12.52 -6.18 22.80
C TYR A 112 12.06 -4.92 22.07
N ALA A 113 12.98 -3.99 21.77
CA ALA A 113 12.64 -2.83 20.95
C ALA A 113 12.55 -3.23 19.47
N THR A 114 11.41 -2.96 18.84
CA THR A 114 11.23 -3.12 17.39
C THR A 114 11.54 -1.81 16.64
N ASN A 115 11.72 -1.88 15.33
CA ASN A 115 12.03 -0.74 14.47
C ASN A 115 10.84 0.24 14.36
N VAL A 116 9.64 -0.29 14.12
CA VAL A 116 8.39 0.44 14.01
C VAL A 116 7.25 -0.32 14.71
N LEU A 117 6.38 0.42 15.38
CA LEU A 117 5.08 -0.04 15.85
C LEU A 117 4.01 0.87 15.24
N THR A 118 2.98 0.25 14.69
CA THR A 118 1.81 0.98 14.19
C THR A 118 0.57 0.57 14.96
N PHE A 119 -0.23 1.56 15.29
CA PHE A 119 -1.57 1.45 15.86
C PHE A 119 -2.56 1.96 14.83
N GLU A 120 -3.44 1.08 14.37
CA GLU A 120 -4.51 1.41 13.44
C GLU A 120 -5.80 1.63 14.23
N TYR A 121 -6.49 2.74 13.96
CA TYR A 121 -7.79 3.07 14.59
C TYR A 121 -8.95 3.03 13.59
N GLY A 122 -8.67 2.70 12.32
CA GLY A 122 -9.65 2.61 11.24
C GLY A 122 -10.03 3.96 10.63
N VAL A 123 -11.03 3.91 9.73
CA VAL A 123 -11.62 5.08 9.08
C VAL A 123 -12.92 5.46 9.81
N GLY A 124 -13.01 6.70 10.25
CA GLY A 124 -14.19 7.21 10.94
C GLY A 124 -15.36 7.52 9.99
N PRO A 125 -16.55 7.86 10.53
CA PRO A 125 -17.72 8.28 9.72
C PRO A 125 -17.50 9.56 8.91
N ASP A 126 -16.43 10.30 9.19
CA ASP A 126 -15.98 11.49 8.48
C ASP A 126 -15.02 11.18 7.31
N ASP A 127 -14.87 9.89 6.97
CA ASP A 127 -13.91 9.38 5.97
C ASP A 127 -12.44 9.72 6.30
N VAL A 128 -12.13 9.99 7.58
CA VAL A 128 -10.76 10.25 8.04
C VAL A 128 -10.18 9.01 8.71
N ALA A 129 -9.06 8.52 8.15
CA ALA A 129 -8.27 7.45 8.74
C ALA A 129 -7.49 7.94 9.96
N ARG A 130 -7.33 7.09 10.96
CA ARG A 130 -6.64 7.45 12.22
C ARG A 130 -5.64 6.38 12.62
N GLY A 131 -4.47 6.81 13.09
CA GLY A 131 -3.46 5.89 13.61
C GLY A 131 -2.28 6.57 14.26
N ASP A 132 -1.44 5.76 14.91
CA ASP A 132 -0.18 6.20 15.49
C ASP A 132 1.00 5.35 14.97
N ILE A 133 2.15 5.99 14.77
CA ILE A 133 3.41 5.33 14.41
C ILE A 133 4.46 5.65 15.47
N VAL A 134 5.07 4.62 16.03
CA VAL A 134 6.23 4.73 16.91
C VAL A 134 7.45 4.18 16.20
N LEU A 135 8.50 4.99 16.05
CA LEU A 135 9.72 4.62 15.34
C LEU A 135 10.93 4.67 16.28
N CYS A 136 11.59 3.52 16.46
CA CYS A 136 12.74 3.40 17.34
C CYS A 136 14.03 3.70 16.58
N LEU A 137 14.59 4.89 16.80
CA LEU A 137 15.72 5.39 16.01
C LEU A 137 16.99 4.52 16.14
N PRO A 138 17.37 4.00 17.32
CA PRO A 138 18.53 3.11 17.44
C PRO A 138 18.38 1.79 16.69
N VAL A 139 17.18 1.18 16.73
CA VAL A 139 16.90 -0.08 16.03
C VAL A 139 16.94 0.14 14.53
N LEU A 140 16.28 1.19 14.04
CA LEU A 140 16.32 1.59 12.63
C LEU A 140 17.75 1.80 12.12
N ARG A 141 18.60 2.51 12.88
CA ARG A 141 19.99 2.76 12.48
C ARG A 141 20.81 1.47 12.43
N ARG A 142 20.62 0.58 13.40
CA ARG A 142 21.27 -0.74 13.42
C ARG A 142 20.86 -1.56 12.20
N GLU A 143 19.56 -1.66 11.95
CA GLU A 143 19.03 -2.39 10.80
C GLU A 143 19.53 -1.80 9.51
N ALA A 144 19.49 -0.47 9.32
CA ALA A 144 20.00 0.17 8.11
C ALA A 144 21.46 -0.23 7.82
N ARG A 145 22.32 -0.32 8.85
CA ARG A 145 23.71 -0.75 8.72
C ARG A 145 23.83 -2.22 8.34
N GLU A 146 23.17 -3.12 9.07
CA GLU A 146 23.10 -4.57 8.76
C GLU A 146 22.58 -4.79 7.34
N GLN A 147 21.64 -3.91 6.98
CA GLN A 147 21.00 -3.82 5.71
C GLN A 147 21.73 -2.92 4.70
N ARG A 148 23.00 -2.54 4.85
CA ARG A 148 23.73 -1.75 3.82
C ARG A 148 22.88 -0.63 3.16
N LYS A 149 21.91 -0.06 3.90
CA LYS A 149 20.93 0.94 3.50
C LYS A 149 21.33 2.23 4.20
N THR A 150 21.05 3.37 3.58
CA THR A 150 21.21 4.62 4.32
C THR A 150 20.15 4.70 5.42
N PRO A 151 20.46 5.25 6.61
CA PRO A 151 19.45 5.43 7.65
C PRO A 151 18.22 6.23 7.18
N LEU A 152 18.41 7.18 6.25
CA LEU A 152 17.31 7.95 5.67
C LEU A 152 16.42 7.10 4.74
N ALA A 153 17.00 6.24 3.89
CA ALA A 153 16.22 5.34 3.05
C ALA A 153 15.41 4.35 3.90
N HIS A 154 16.02 3.78 4.94
CA HIS A 154 15.32 2.87 5.86
C HIS A 154 14.23 3.59 6.66
N ALA A 155 14.46 4.84 7.08
CA ALA A 155 13.43 5.64 7.74
C ALA A 155 12.25 6.00 6.82
N ALA A 156 12.52 6.31 5.56
CA ALA A 156 11.47 6.53 4.57
C ALA A 156 10.64 5.26 4.37
N HIS A 157 11.31 4.11 4.21
CA HIS A 157 10.65 2.80 4.10
C HIS A 157 9.74 2.54 5.31
N LEU A 158 10.27 2.61 6.54
CA LEU A 158 9.46 2.37 7.75
C LEU A 158 8.33 3.39 7.95
N THR A 159 8.50 4.63 7.48
CA THR A 159 7.44 5.63 7.51
C THR A 159 6.31 5.30 6.53
N VAL A 160 6.65 4.89 5.31
CA VAL A 160 5.67 4.44 4.30
C VAL A 160 4.96 3.19 4.80
N HIS A 161 5.72 2.16 5.20
CA HIS A 161 5.22 0.91 5.76
C HIS A 161 4.27 1.15 6.94
N GLY A 162 4.69 1.97 7.91
CA GLY A 162 3.87 2.31 9.06
C GLY A 162 2.60 3.07 8.70
N THR A 163 2.63 3.93 7.67
CA THR A 163 1.46 4.67 7.20
C THR A 163 0.46 3.74 6.52
N LEU A 164 0.93 2.80 5.68
CA LEU A 164 0.06 1.82 5.03
C LEU A 164 -0.60 0.90 6.07
N HIS A 165 0.15 0.44 7.08
CA HIS A 165 -0.45 -0.30 8.20
C HIS A 165 -1.50 0.51 8.95
N ALA A 166 -1.28 1.81 9.15
CA ALA A 166 -2.27 2.67 9.81
C ALA A 166 -3.52 2.93 8.94
N LEU A 167 -3.47 2.63 7.64
CA LEU A 167 -4.61 2.60 6.73
C LEU A 167 -5.28 1.22 6.64
N GLY A 168 -4.81 0.21 7.37
CA GLY A 168 -5.38 -1.15 7.34
C GLY A 168 -4.81 -2.08 6.27
N TYR A 169 -3.68 -1.71 5.65
CA TYR A 169 -2.92 -2.69 4.85
C TYR A 169 -2.27 -3.71 5.78
N ASP A 170 -2.29 -4.97 5.37
CA ASP A 170 -1.70 -6.08 6.13
C ASP A 170 -0.84 -6.98 5.22
N HIS A 171 0.16 -7.61 5.82
CA HIS A 171 1.09 -8.52 5.16
C HIS A 171 1.03 -9.95 5.71
N ILE A 172 0.01 -10.31 6.51
CA ILE A 172 -0.16 -11.69 7.01
C ILE A 172 -0.42 -12.68 5.88
N ARG A 173 -1.28 -12.32 4.91
CA ARG A 173 -1.57 -13.16 3.75
C ARG A 173 -0.67 -12.79 2.58
N GLU A 174 -0.14 -13.79 1.90
CA GLU A 174 0.81 -13.63 0.80
C GLU A 174 0.31 -12.68 -0.32
N ARG A 175 -0.98 -12.72 -0.66
CA ARG A 175 -1.59 -11.80 -1.64
C ARG A 175 -1.56 -10.36 -1.16
N ASP A 176 -1.89 -10.13 0.11
CA ASP A 176 -1.99 -8.81 0.69
C ASP A 176 -0.59 -8.23 0.91
N ALA A 177 0.37 -9.08 1.32
CA ALA A 177 1.79 -8.77 1.36
C ALA A 177 2.31 -8.29 0.00
N ARG A 178 2.13 -9.08 -1.08
CA ARG A 178 2.59 -8.67 -2.43
C ARG A 178 2.02 -7.33 -2.89
N ARG A 179 0.76 -7.05 -2.56
CA ARG A 179 0.12 -5.76 -2.89
C ARG A 179 0.77 -4.62 -2.12
N MET A 180 0.94 -4.78 -0.80
CA MET A 180 1.55 -3.79 0.07
C MET A 180 3.02 -3.56 -0.30
N GLU A 181 3.82 -4.61 -0.43
CA GLU A 181 5.23 -4.54 -0.85
C GLU A 181 5.38 -3.84 -2.20
N GLY A 182 4.54 -4.20 -3.19
CA GLY A 182 4.54 -3.55 -4.48
C GLY A 182 4.19 -2.06 -4.41
N LEU A 183 3.28 -1.68 -3.50
CA LEU A 183 2.95 -0.27 -3.25
C LEU A 183 4.12 0.46 -2.56
N GLU A 184 4.74 -0.14 -1.55
CA GLU A 184 5.92 0.39 -0.87
C GLU A 184 7.06 0.66 -1.87
N THR A 185 7.38 -0.32 -2.72
CA THR A 185 8.42 -0.19 -3.75
C THR A 185 8.11 0.94 -4.73
N ARG A 186 6.87 1.06 -5.22
CA ARG A 186 6.48 2.16 -6.13
C ARG A 186 6.64 3.52 -5.45
N VAL A 187 6.09 3.68 -4.24
CA VAL A 187 6.15 4.94 -3.49
C VAL A 187 7.59 5.35 -3.18
N LEU A 188 8.45 4.39 -2.82
CA LEU A 188 9.87 4.65 -2.57
C LEU A 188 10.62 5.02 -3.85
N ALA A 189 10.36 4.34 -4.97
CA ALA A 189 10.96 4.64 -6.26
C ALA A 189 10.64 6.07 -6.74
N ASP A 190 9.40 6.54 -6.54
CA ASP A 190 8.98 7.92 -6.84
C ASP A 190 9.73 8.98 -6.02
N MET A 191 10.32 8.57 -4.90
CA MET A 191 11.18 9.40 -4.05
C MET A 191 12.68 9.24 -4.35
N GLY A 192 13.04 8.44 -5.36
CA GLY A 192 14.43 8.10 -5.70
C GLY A 192 15.08 7.16 -4.70
N ILE A 193 14.29 6.37 -3.96
CA ILE A 193 14.78 5.41 -2.97
C ILE A 193 14.72 4.01 -3.57
N ALA A 194 15.82 3.27 -3.46
CA ALA A 194 15.93 1.91 -3.98
C ALA A 194 14.91 0.96 -3.32
N ASP A 195 14.54 -0.09 -4.07
CA ASP A 195 13.63 -1.14 -3.62
C ASP A 195 14.13 -1.76 -2.29
N PRO A 196 13.32 -1.71 -1.21
CA PRO A 196 13.73 -2.24 0.09
C PRO A 196 13.78 -3.78 0.14
N TYR A 197 13.18 -4.48 -0.84
CA TYR A 197 13.09 -5.94 -0.93
C TYR A 197 14.06 -6.55 -1.94
N ALA A 198 14.75 -5.73 -2.74
CA ALA A 198 15.72 -6.22 -3.69
C ALA A 198 16.85 -7.02 -3.00
N PRO A 199 17.31 -8.13 -3.61
CA PRO A 199 18.50 -8.84 -3.16
C PRO A 199 19.72 -7.90 -3.11
N ARG A 200 20.64 -8.19 -2.19
CA ARG A 200 21.75 -7.30 -1.80
C ARG A 200 23.11 -7.79 -2.24
#